data_AF-A0AAU7CCE1-F1
#
_entry.id   AF-A0AAU7CCE1-F1
#
_cell.length_a   1.000
_cell.length_b   1.000
_cell.length_c   1.000
_cell.angle_alpha   90.00
_cell.angle_beta   90.00
_cell.angle_gamma   90.00
#
_symmetry.space_group_name_H-M   'P 1'
#
loop_
_entity.id
_entity.type
_entity.pdbx_description
1 polymer ?
#
loop_
_entity_poly.entity_id
_entity_poly.type
_entity_poly.pdbx_seq_one_letter_code
_entity_poly.pdbx_strand_id
1 'polypeptide(L)'
;MTVDDHAEEFVGLPVRDYDPEEGIADPAGSAYRLSFSWNDTEEMGSFGERLALFLEDPNASQVRGLIIGAWQGDDSALSSESIVEALVAARAILANLRGLFLGDITSEENEISWIEQSDVTPLFDAFPALEQFRVRGGTGLVFGKLRHANLRSLVVESGGLDEQVVRGIAASELPVLEHLELWLGTEGYGRTAGVADLAPILQGDRFPALRYLGLRNCADADEIAKAVAQAPVVAKIKVLDLSLGDLGDEGALAIAGSPDVAKLESLDIHHHFVSDEALAQLKGLGITIDASERMKPYDWRDEDNRYIAVSE
;
A
#
# COMPACT_ATOMS: atom_id res chain seq x y z
N MET A 1 -4.84 -9.67 2.69
CA MET A 1 -5.96 -8.82 2.26
C MET A 1 -5.65 -8.43 0.82
N THR A 2 -6.44 -8.91 -0.12
CA THR A 2 -6.34 -8.56 -1.54
C THR A 2 -7.08 -7.24 -1.77
N VAL A 3 -7.12 -6.77 -3.03
CA VAL A 3 -7.89 -5.57 -3.42
C VAL A 3 -9.38 -5.84 -3.57
N ASP A 4 -9.85 -7.04 -3.24
CA ASP A 4 -11.24 -7.47 -3.42
C ASP A 4 -12.13 -7.09 -2.25
N ASP A 5 -11.53 -6.90 -1.07
CA ASP A 5 -12.23 -6.56 0.15
C ASP A 5 -11.82 -5.18 0.65
N HIS A 6 -12.82 -4.49 1.17
CA HIS A 6 -12.67 -3.27 1.93
C HIS A 6 -11.93 -3.49 3.25
N ALA A 7 -11.25 -2.45 3.74
CA ALA A 7 -10.65 -2.50 5.08
C ALA A 7 -11.73 -2.59 6.17
N GLU A 8 -11.62 -3.59 7.05
CA GLU A 8 -12.48 -3.74 8.24
C GLU A 8 -11.86 -3.09 9.49
N GLU A 9 -10.54 -2.90 9.50
CA GLU A 9 -9.79 -2.24 10.58
C GLU A 9 -8.77 -1.26 9.97
N PHE A 10 -8.64 -0.08 10.57
CA PHE A 10 -7.61 0.88 10.22
C PHE A 10 -7.16 1.66 11.46
N VAL A 11 -5.86 1.96 11.57
CA VAL A 11 -5.23 2.57 12.77
C VAL A 11 -5.58 1.91 14.11
N GLY A 12 -5.80 0.59 14.12
CA GLY A 12 -6.18 -0.14 15.32
C GLY A 12 -7.65 0.02 15.74
N LEU A 13 -8.50 0.55 14.84
CA LEU A 13 -9.91 0.83 15.07
C LEU A 13 -10.78 0.11 14.04
N PRO A 14 -11.96 -0.42 14.43
CA PRO A 14 -12.92 -0.93 13.47
C PRO A 14 -13.37 0.18 12.51
N VAL A 15 -13.55 -0.17 11.25
CA VAL A 15 -14.04 0.72 10.20
C VAL A 15 -15.56 0.77 10.24
N ARG A 16 -16.11 1.98 10.07
CA ARG A 16 -17.55 2.23 9.86
C ARG A 16 -17.74 3.09 8.62
N ASP A 17 -18.68 2.69 7.78
CA ASP A 17 -19.15 3.55 6.69
C ASP A 17 -19.88 4.76 7.27
N TYR A 18 -19.54 5.94 6.78
CA TYR A 18 -20.16 7.19 7.20
C TYR A 18 -21.53 7.35 6.54
N ASP A 19 -22.56 7.40 7.37
CA ASP A 19 -23.92 7.77 6.97
C ASP A 19 -24.20 9.23 7.41
N PRO A 20 -24.50 10.15 6.48
CA PRO A 20 -24.86 11.52 6.82
C PRO A 20 -26.09 11.65 7.75
N GLU A 21 -27.01 10.68 7.74
CA GLU A 21 -28.18 10.70 8.63
C GLU A 21 -27.80 10.34 10.08
N GLU A 22 -26.81 9.48 10.27
CA GLU A 22 -26.33 9.05 11.60
C GLU A 22 -25.23 9.96 12.16
N GLY A 23 -24.42 10.57 11.28
CA GLY A 23 -23.28 11.40 11.67
C GLY A 23 -22.15 10.60 12.32
N ILE A 24 -21.28 11.30 13.06
CA ILE A 24 -20.10 10.69 13.69
C ILE A 24 -20.43 10.31 15.15
N ALA A 25 -20.92 9.07 15.33
CA ALA A 25 -21.34 8.55 16.63
C ALA A 25 -20.19 8.16 17.60
N ASP A 26 -19.04 7.69 17.09
CA ASP A 26 -17.92 7.16 17.90
C ASP A 26 -16.55 7.58 17.30
N PRO A 27 -16.21 8.88 17.35
CA PRO A 27 -15.05 9.43 16.65
C PRO A 27 -13.70 8.88 17.13
N ALA A 28 -13.60 8.47 18.40
CA ALA A 28 -12.35 7.99 19.00
C ALA A 28 -12.20 6.46 18.94
N GLY A 29 -13.33 5.73 18.86
CA GLY A 29 -13.38 4.27 18.83
C GLY A 29 -13.53 3.66 17.43
N SER A 30 -13.71 4.48 16.38
CA SER A 30 -13.90 4.02 15.01
C SER A 30 -13.04 4.80 14.00
N ALA A 31 -12.63 4.12 12.94
CA ALA A 31 -12.19 4.75 11.71
C ALA A 31 -13.42 4.92 10.79
N TYR A 32 -13.52 6.03 10.08
CA TYR A 32 -14.67 6.32 9.23
C TYR A 32 -14.29 6.22 7.76
N ARG A 33 -15.07 5.46 6.98
CA ARG A 33 -14.97 5.42 5.53
C ARG A 33 -16.04 6.30 4.90
N LEU A 34 -15.62 7.18 4.01
CA LEU A 34 -16.51 7.87 3.09
C LEU A 34 -16.31 7.27 1.71
N SER A 35 -17.40 6.84 1.10
CA SER A 35 -17.43 6.40 -0.29
C SER A 35 -18.58 7.09 -1.01
N PHE A 36 -18.51 7.18 -2.33
CA PHE A 36 -19.59 7.53 -3.23
C PHE A 36 -19.37 6.67 -4.48
N SER A 37 -20.20 5.64 -4.67
CA SER A 37 -20.01 4.63 -5.73
C SER A 37 -21.25 4.52 -6.62
N TRP A 38 -21.25 3.58 -7.55
CA TRP A 38 -22.37 3.32 -8.47
C TRP A 38 -23.70 2.96 -7.78
N ASN A 39 -23.66 2.60 -6.49
CA ASN A 39 -24.85 2.38 -5.66
C ASN A 39 -25.49 3.70 -5.18
N ASP A 40 -24.75 4.81 -5.18
CA ASP A 40 -25.25 6.13 -4.82
C ASP A 40 -25.91 6.81 -6.02
N THR A 41 -27.10 7.36 -5.82
CA THR A 41 -27.82 8.09 -6.88
C THR A 41 -27.43 9.56 -6.90
N GLU A 42 -27.65 10.26 -8.01
CA GLU A 42 -27.47 11.72 -8.08
C GLU A 42 -28.30 12.48 -7.02
N GLU A 43 -29.42 11.91 -6.56
CA GLU A 43 -30.25 12.49 -5.49
C GLU A 43 -29.59 12.37 -4.10
N MET A 44 -28.65 11.44 -3.93
CA MET A 44 -27.83 11.27 -2.73
C MET A 44 -26.61 12.20 -2.69
N GLY A 45 -26.45 13.04 -3.72
CA GLY A 45 -25.43 14.08 -3.82
C GLY A 45 -24.16 13.62 -4.53
N SER A 46 -23.02 14.01 -3.98
CA SER A 46 -21.69 13.73 -4.50
C SER A 46 -20.71 13.41 -3.36
N PHE A 47 -19.55 12.86 -3.71
CA PHE A 47 -18.48 12.66 -2.73
C PHE A 47 -18.12 13.97 -1.99
N GLY A 48 -18.02 15.09 -2.72
CA GLY A 48 -17.69 16.39 -2.16
C GLY A 48 -18.72 16.89 -1.13
N GLU A 49 -20.01 16.70 -1.40
CA GLU A 49 -21.08 17.05 -0.45
C GLU A 49 -21.06 16.14 0.78
N ARG A 50 -20.81 14.83 0.60
CA ARG A 50 -20.67 13.88 1.71
C ARG A 50 -19.48 14.22 2.60
N LEU A 51 -18.34 14.59 2.00
CA LEU A 51 -17.17 15.09 2.73
C LEU A 51 -17.48 16.40 3.46
N ALA A 52 -18.21 17.34 2.85
CA ALA A 52 -18.61 18.58 3.51
C ALA A 52 -19.47 18.31 4.75
N LEU A 53 -20.47 17.43 4.65
CA LEU A 53 -21.31 17.03 5.79
C LEU A 53 -20.48 16.37 6.91
N PHE A 54 -19.55 15.50 6.54
CA PHE A 54 -18.63 14.89 7.50
C PHE A 54 -17.78 15.95 8.24
N LEU A 55 -17.31 16.97 7.53
CA LEU A 55 -16.48 18.04 8.10
C LEU A 55 -17.28 19.04 8.95
N GLU A 56 -18.59 19.20 8.68
CA GLU A 56 -19.50 20.03 9.47
C GLU A 56 -19.95 19.34 10.77
N ASP A 57 -19.81 18.02 10.87
CA ASP A 57 -20.15 17.27 12.08
C ASP A 57 -19.31 17.76 13.28
N PRO A 58 -19.95 18.08 14.44
CA PRO A 58 -19.25 18.59 15.62
C PRO A 58 -18.18 17.63 16.17
N ASN A 59 -18.26 16.34 15.85
CA ASN A 59 -17.32 15.31 16.25
C ASN A 59 -16.21 15.04 15.23
N ALA A 60 -16.22 15.67 14.05
CA ALA A 60 -15.20 15.48 13.00
C ALA A 60 -13.77 15.69 13.52
N SER A 61 -13.61 16.68 14.40
CA SER A 61 -12.30 16.99 15.00
C SER A 61 -11.74 15.93 15.94
N GLN A 62 -12.55 14.97 16.37
CA GLN A 62 -12.13 13.88 17.24
C GLN A 62 -11.74 12.61 16.45
N VAL A 63 -12.03 12.57 15.14
CA VAL A 63 -11.75 11.41 14.28
C VAL A 63 -10.26 11.16 14.18
N ARG A 64 -9.87 9.89 14.35
CA ARG A 64 -8.46 9.46 14.29
C ARG A 64 -8.12 8.69 13.02
N GLY A 65 -9.07 8.00 12.41
CA GLY A 65 -8.88 7.24 11.17
C GLY A 65 -9.89 7.69 10.13
N LEU A 66 -9.41 8.10 8.96
CA LEU A 66 -10.23 8.47 7.81
C LEU A 66 -9.86 7.58 6.63
N ILE A 67 -10.88 7.01 5.99
CA ILE A 67 -10.75 6.20 4.79
C ILE A 67 -11.58 6.87 3.71
N ILE A 68 -10.98 7.04 2.55
CA ILE A 68 -11.63 7.51 1.34
C ILE A 68 -11.78 6.29 0.44
N GLY A 69 -12.99 5.78 0.29
CA GLY A 69 -13.31 4.72 -0.66
C GLY A 69 -13.56 5.29 -2.05
N ALA A 70 -14.47 4.69 -2.82
CA ALA A 70 -14.84 5.20 -4.14
C ALA A 70 -15.29 6.67 -4.06
N TRP A 71 -14.95 7.49 -5.05
CA TRP A 71 -15.31 8.92 -5.10
C TRP A 71 -16.10 9.31 -6.35
N GLN A 72 -16.45 8.32 -7.15
CA GLN A 72 -17.16 8.46 -8.41
C GLN A 72 -17.92 7.15 -8.68
N GLY A 73 -19.03 7.26 -9.41
CA GLY A 73 -19.82 6.11 -9.86
C GLY A 73 -19.11 5.37 -11.00
N ASP A 74 -19.82 5.15 -12.10
CA ASP A 74 -19.30 4.40 -13.27
C ASP A 74 -18.19 5.15 -14.07
N ASP A 75 -17.85 6.38 -13.71
CA ASP A 75 -16.80 7.16 -14.37
C ASP A 75 -15.47 6.92 -13.66
N SER A 76 -14.41 6.57 -14.40
CA SER A 76 -13.05 6.41 -13.85
C SER A 76 -12.16 7.64 -14.07
N ALA A 77 -12.68 8.73 -14.68
CA ALA A 77 -11.87 9.84 -15.15
C ALA A 77 -11.48 10.90 -14.09
N LEU A 78 -12.13 10.96 -12.92
CA LEU A 78 -11.79 11.96 -11.91
C LEU A 78 -10.65 11.48 -11.02
N SER A 79 -9.62 12.30 -10.96
CA SER A 79 -8.50 12.09 -10.05
C SER A 79 -8.85 12.43 -8.61
N SER A 80 -8.03 11.95 -7.68
CA SER A 80 -8.12 12.32 -6.26
C SER A 80 -7.74 13.77 -5.94
N GLU A 81 -7.41 14.62 -6.93
CA GLU A 81 -6.90 15.99 -6.72
C GLU A 81 -7.84 16.85 -5.86
N SER A 82 -9.12 16.91 -6.24
CA SER A 82 -10.11 17.69 -5.48
C SER A 82 -10.32 17.18 -4.04
N ILE A 83 -10.13 15.89 -3.82
CA ILE A 83 -10.21 15.25 -2.49
C ILE A 83 -8.99 15.66 -1.66
N VAL A 84 -7.79 15.58 -2.23
CA VAL A 84 -6.57 16.02 -1.56
C VAL A 84 -6.66 17.50 -1.19
N GLU A 85 -7.11 18.36 -2.10
CA GLU A 85 -7.32 19.79 -1.83
C GLU A 85 -8.30 20.02 -0.69
N ALA A 86 -9.44 19.32 -0.69
CA ALA A 86 -10.45 19.43 0.36
C ALA A 86 -9.91 18.98 1.73
N LEU A 87 -9.18 17.86 1.79
CA LEU A 87 -8.56 17.37 3.02
C LEU A 87 -7.51 18.36 3.55
N VAL A 88 -6.66 18.92 2.69
CA VAL A 88 -5.67 19.95 3.05
C VAL A 88 -6.36 21.22 3.58
N ALA A 89 -7.47 21.64 2.97
CA ALA A 89 -8.28 22.76 3.44
C ALA A 89 -8.89 22.47 4.83
N ALA A 90 -9.26 21.21 5.09
CA ALA A 90 -9.86 20.75 6.34
C ALA A 90 -8.85 20.47 7.48
N ARG A 91 -7.55 20.74 7.30
CA ARG A 91 -6.48 20.43 8.28
C ARG A 91 -6.73 20.87 9.72
N ALA A 92 -7.44 21.98 9.92
CA ALA A 92 -7.76 22.48 11.26
C ALA A 92 -8.92 21.71 11.92
N ILE A 93 -9.86 21.21 11.10
CA ILE A 93 -10.97 20.37 11.55
C ILE A 93 -10.41 19.00 11.91
N LEU A 94 -9.67 18.37 11.00
CA LEU A 94 -9.12 17.01 11.16
C LEU A 94 -7.79 16.97 11.93
N ALA A 95 -7.59 17.85 12.91
CA ALA A 95 -6.32 18.00 13.63
C ALA A 95 -5.90 16.75 14.46
N ASN A 96 -6.85 15.87 14.78
CA ASN A 96 -6.59 14.61 15.50
C ASN A 96 -6.41 13.39 14.60
N LEU A 97 -6.38 13.58 13.27
CA LEU A 97 -6.15 12.49 12.35
C LEU A 97 -4.80 11.81 12.61
N ARG A 98 -4.82 10.48 12.63
CA ARG A 98 -3.65 9.59 12.82
C ARG A 98 -3.50 8.61 11.66
N GLY A 99 -4.58 8.30 10.95
CA GLY A 99 -4.56 7.46 9.77
C GLY A 99 -5.34 8.10 8.64
N LEU A 100 -4.78 8.00 7.43
CA LEU A 100 -5.48 8.30 6.20
C LEU A 100 -5.26 7.17 5.20
N PHE A 101 -6.35 6.56 4.73
CA PHE A 101 -6.32 5.63 3.62
C PHE A 101 -7.04 6.29 2.43
N LEU A 102 -6.31 6.61 1.37
CA LEU A 102 -6.85 7.15 0.13
C LEU A 102 -7.04 6.04 -0.91
N GLY A 103 -8.29 5.78 -1.30
CA GLY A 103 -8.64 4.81 -2.32
C GLY A 103 -8.90 3.41 -1.81
N ASP A 104 -9.62 3.23 -0.68
CA ASP A 104 -10.17 1.92 -0.28
C ASP A 104 -11.29 1.48 -1.24
N ILE A 105 -10.91 1.25 -2.49
CA ILE A 105 -11.75 0.92 -3.64
C ILE A 105 -11.48 -0.53 -3.99
N THR A 106 -12.52 -1.35 -4.08
CA THR A 106 -12.36 -2.76 -4.43
C THR A 106 -12.26 -2.97 -5.93
N SER A 107 -11.76 -4.12 -6.36
CA SER A 107 -11.73 -4.53 -7.77
C SER A 107 -13.11 -4.55 -8.43
N GLU A 108 -14.18 -4.78 -7.66
CA GLU A 108 -15.56 -4.71 -8.15
C GLU A 108 -16.02 -3.26 -8.39
N GLU A 109 -15.52 -2.30 -7.60
CA GLU A 109 -15.87 -0.88 -7.74
C GLU A 109 -15.08 -0.21 -8.87
N ASN A 110 -13.76 -0.41 -8.91
CA ASN A 110 -12.87 0.08 -9.97
C ASN A 110 -11.56 -0.70 -9.90
N GLU A 111 -11.08 -1.24 -11.02
CA GLU A 111 -9.82 -1.98 -11.01
C GLU A 111 -8.65 -1.03 -10.68
N ILE A 112 -7.62 -1.53 -10.01
CA ILE A 112 -6.60 -0.69 -9.35
C ILE A 112 -5.82 0.20 -10.33
N SER A 113 -5.69 -0.25 -11.57
CA SER A 113 -5.02 0.47 -12.67
C SER A 113 -5.84 1.65 -13.20
N TRP A 114 -7.15 1.68 -12.96
CA TRP A 114 -8.06 2.76 -13.33
C TRP A 114 -8.31 3.76 -12.21
N ILE A 115 -7.69 3.57 -11.04
CA ILE A 115 -7.79 4.52 -9.94
C ILE A 115 -6.84 5.68 -10.20
N GLU A 116 -7.40 6.79 -10.68
CA GLU A 116 -6.69 8.05 -10.92
C GLU A 116 -6.37 8.76 -9.59
N GLN A 117 -5.10 8.77 -9.22
CA GLN A 117 -4.56 9.49 -8.07
C GLN A 117 -4.07 10.89 -8.46
N SER A 118 -3.43 11.57 -7.49
CA SER A 118 -2.89 12.92 -7.64
C SER A 118 -1.65 13.09 -6.75
N ASP A 119 -1.16 14.33 -6.58
CA ASP A 119 -0.10 14.63 -5.62
C ASP A 119 -0.60 14.55 -4.18
N VAL A 120 -0.19 13.49 -3.48
CA VAL A 120 -0.54 13.26 -2.08
C VAL A 120 0.42 13.94 -1.10
N THR A 121 1.52 14.53 -1.58
CA THR A 121 2.55 15.16 -0.74
C THR A 121 2.00 16.24 0.19
N PRO A 122 1.07 17.12 -0.24
CA PRO A 122 0.51 18.17 0.62
C PRO A 122 -0.22 17.65 1.87
N LEU A 123 -0.70 16.39 1.86
CA LEU A 123 -1.39 15.79 3.00
C LEU A 123 -0.48 15.68 4.23
N PHE A 124 0.82 15.45 4.04
CA PHE A 124 1.76 15.26 5.13
C PHE A 124 2.09 16.56 5.87
N ASP A 125 2.11 17.69 5.16
CA ASP A 125 2.24 19.01 5.80
C ASP A 125 0.92 19.44 6.47
N ALA A 126 -0.22 19.06 5.89
CA ALA A 126 -1.54 19.32 6.46
C ALA A 126 -1.78 18.54 7.76
N PHE A 127 -1.28 17.31 7.87
CA PHE A 127 -1.53 16.41 8.99
C PHE A 127 -0.24 15.99 9.70
N PRO A 128 0.42 16.89 10.46
CA PRO A 128 1.73 16.62 11.08
C PRO A 128 1.71 15.50 12.14
N ALA A 129 0.52 15.10 12.59
CA ALA A 129 0.33 14.02 13.55
C ALA A 129 -0.03 12.67 12.90
N LEU A 130 0.01 12.58 11.56
CA LEU A 130 -0.30 11.36 10.83
C LEU A 130 0.72 10.25 11.15
N GLU A 131 0.21 9.08 11.55
CA GLU A 131 1.00 7.92 11.93
C GLU A 131 0.94 6.82 10.86
N GLN A 132 -0.16 6.72 10.11
CA GLN A 132 -0.36 5.73 9.07
C GLN A 132 -0.90 6.39 7.79
N PHE A 133 -0.29 6.10 6.67
CA PHE A 133 -0.79 6.48 5.36
C PHE A 133 -0.84 5.25 4.45
N ARG A 134 -2.01 5.02 3.84
CA ARG A 134 -2.21 4.00 2.81
C ARG A 134 -2.80 4.68 1.58
N VAL A 135 -2.32 4.31 0.40
CA VAL A 135 -2.91 4.73 -0.86
C VAL A 135 -3.01 3.53 -1.78
N ARG A 136 -4.12 3.43 -2.52
CA ARG A 136 -4.35 2.38 -3.52
C ARG A 136 -4.68 3.01 -4.87
N GLY A 137 -4.06 2.51 -5.92
CA GLY A 137 -4.02 3.13 -7.24
C GLY A 137 -2.68 3.81 -7.49
N GLY A 138 -2.02 3.45 -8.59
CA GLY A 138 -0.74 4.03 -8.99
C GLY A 138 -0.83 5.09 -10.08
N THR A 139 -1.92 5.09 -10.84
CA THR A 139 -2.10 5.99 -11.99
C THR A 139 -2.20 7.42 -11.50
N GLY A 140 -1.36 8.31 -12.04
CA GLY A 140 -1.32 9.72 -11.64
C GLY A 140 -0.78 10.00 -10.22
N LEU A 141 -0.39 8.97 -9.46
CA LEU A 141 0.11 9.13 -8.09
C LEU A 141 1.43 9.89 -8.09
N VAL A 142 1.46 11.03 -7.40
CA VAL A 142 2.70 11.77 -7.14
C VAL A 142 2.99 11.73 -5.65
N PHE A 143 4.19 11.27 -5.31
CA PHE A 143 4.72 11.26 -3.95
C PHE A 143 6.08 11.94 -3.95
N GLY A 144 6.11 13.21 -3.60
CA GLY A 144 7.31 14.01 -3.49
C GLY A 144 8.15 13.65 -2.26
N LYS A 145 9.42 14.09 -2.28
CA LYS A 145 10.26 14.06 -1.08
C LYS A 145 9.59 14.88 0.03
N LEU A 146 9.45 14.29 1.21
CA LEU A 146 8.91 14.98 2.38
C LEU A 146 9.67 14.67 3.67
N ARG A 147 9.34 15.39 4.75
CA ARG A 147 9.80 15.13 6.11
C ARG A 147 8.58 14.94 6.99
N HIS A 148 8.44 13.78 7.64
CA HIS A 148 7.33 13.53 8.55
C HIS A 148 7.83 12.88 9.85
N ALA A 149 7.61 13.55 10.98
CA ALA A 149 8.18 13.12 12.26
C ALA A 149 7.45 11.94 12.90
N ASN A 150 6.19 11.69 12.51
CA ASN A 150 5.31 10.74 13.19
C ASN A 150 4.86 9.56 12.32
N LEU A 151 5.24 9.51 11.03
CA LEU A 151 4.75 8.47 10.13
C LEU A 151 5.43 7.13 10.46
N ARG A 152 4.64 6.14 10.88
CA ARG A 152 5.07 4.80 11.30
C ARG A 152 4.77 3.74 10.24
N SER A 153 3.69 3.91 9.48
CA SER A 153 3.30 3.00 8.40
C SER A 153 3.05 3.77 7.11
N LEU A 154 3.64 3.28 6.02
CA LEU A 154 3.43 3.74 4.65
C LEU A 154 3.16 2.54 3.76
N VAL A 155 1.98 2.50 3.16
CA VAL A 155 1.55 1.44 2.25
C VAL A 155 1.11 2.07 0.92
N VAL A 156 1.69 1.59 -0.19
CA VAL A 156 1.33 2.01 -1.55
C VAL A 156 0.95 0.77 -2.36
N GLU A 157 -0.31 0.70 -2.75
CA GLU A 157 -0.89 -0.39 -3.53
C GLU A 157 -1.05 0.05 -4.97
N SER A 158 -0.46 -0.69 -5.91
CA SER A 158 -0.50 -0.37 -7.33
C SER A 158 -0.43 -1.63 -8.19
N GLY A 159 -1.13 -1.59 -9.32
CA GLY A 159 -0.98 -2.52 -10.45
C GLY A 159 0.25 -2.24 -11.30
N GLY A 160 0.81 -1.03 -11.20
CA GLY A 160 2.09 -0.62 -11.79
C GLY A 160 2.62 0.69 -11.19
N LEU A 161 3.73 0.62 -10.45
CA LEU A 161 4.24 1.76 -9.69
C LEU A 161 5.29 2.56 -10.47
N ASP A 162 5.12 3.89 -10.49
CA ASP A 162 6.08 4.82 -11.10
C ASP A 162 7.37 4.89 -10.25
N GLU A 163 8.53 4.81 -10.91
CA GLU A 163 9.86 5.03 -10.34
C GLU A 163 9.97 6.32 -9.52
N GLN A 164 9.28 7.39 -9.91
CA GLN A 164 9.30 8.68 -9.23
C GLN A 164 8.66 8.60 -7.84
N VAL A 165 7.61 7.79 -7.67
CA VAL A 165 7.00 7.53 -6.36
C VAL A 165 8.01 6.83 -5.44
N VAL A 166 8.66 5.77 -5.93
CA VAL A 166 9.68 5.04 -5.17
C VAL A 166 10.85 5.96 -4.79
N ARG A 167 11.34 6.76 -5.74
CA ARG A 167 12.43 7.73 -5.50
C ARG A 167 12.03 8.82 -4.51
N GLY A 168 10.79 9.32 -4.57
CA GLY A 168 10.26 10.31 -3.64
C GLY A 168 10.19 9.78 -2.20
N ILE A 169 9.67 8.56 -2.02
CA ILE A 169 9.68 7.85 -0.74
C ILE A 169 11.12 7.67 -0.25
N ALA A 170 12.00 7.13 -1.10
CA ALA A 170 13.40 6.90 -0.76
C ALA A 170 14.18 8.18 -0.40
N ALA A 171 13.78 9.33 -0.95
CA ALA A 171 14.39 10.63 -0.66
C ALA A 171 13.84 11.29 0.61
N SER A 172 12.77 10.74 1.21
CA SER A 172 12.06 11.32 2.35
C SER A 172 12.76 11.07 3.69
N GLU A 173 12.49 11.94 4.65
CA GLU A 173 13.00 11.84 6.02
C GLU A 173 11.89 11.38 6.97
N LEU A 174 11.84 10.07 7.18
CA LEU A 174 10.81 9.37 7.96
C LEU A 174 11.49 8.59 9.12
N PRO A 175 11.93 9.29 10.19
CA PRO A 175 12.80 8.72 11.21
C PRO A 175 12.14 7.62 12.06
N VAL A 176 10.81 7.57 12.11
CA VAL A 176 10.03 6.61 12.90
C VAL A 176 9.23 5.63 12.04
N LEU A 177 9.53 5.55 10.72
CA LEU A 177 8.88 4.60 9.83
C LEU A 177 9.28 3.18 10.21
N GLU A 178 8.30 2.38 10.62
CA GLU A 178 8.46 1.00 11.07
C GLU A 178 7.98 0.00 10.01
N HIS A 179 7.01 0.40 9.20
CA HIS A 179 6.38 -0.44 8.18
C HIS A 179 6.37 0.30 6.83
N LEU A 180 7.01 -0.29 5.83
CA LEU A 180 6.96 0.16 4.44
C LEU A 180 6.51 -1.00 3.55
N GLU A 181 5.45 -0.77 2.79
CA GLU A 181 4.90 -1.73 1.84
C GLU A 181 4.70 -1.05 0.48
N LEU A 182 5.31 -1.62 -0.56
CA LEU A 182 5.22 -1.14 -1.94
C LEU A 182 4.78 -2.29 -2.83
N TRP A 183 3.64 -2.12 -3.51
CA TRP A 183 3.19 -3.02 -4.56
C TRP A 183 3.71 -2.46 -5.88
N LEU A 184 4.68 -3.17 -6.47
CA LEU A 184 5.40 -2.65 -7.62
C LEU A 184 4.63 -2.81 -8.93
N GLY A 185 3.83 -3.88 -9.03
CA GLY A 185 3.02 -4.18 -10.19
C GLY A 185 3.81 -4.69 -11.38
N THR A 186 3.27 -4.46 -12.58
CA THR A 186 3.83 -4.88 -13.87
C THR A 186 3.87 -3.72 -14.87
N GLU A 187 4.77 -3.79 -15.85
CA GLU A 187 4.92 -2.78 -16.90
C GLU A 187 3.62 -2.60 -17.70
N GLY A 188 2.83 -3.67 -17.85
CA GLY A 188 1.54 -3.64 -18.55
C GLY A 188 0.52 -2.65 -17.99
N TYR A 189 0.64 -2.31 -16.71
CA TYR A 189 -0.24 -1.37 -16.00
C TYR A 189 0.53 -0.15 -15.46
N GLY A 190 1.59 0.25 -16.17
CA GLY A 190 2.28 1.52 -15.94
C GLY A 190 3.48 1.49 -15.00
N ARG A 191 3.95 0.31 -14.57
CA ARG A 191 5.17 0.23 -13.77
C ARG A 191 6.37 0.74 -14.56
N THR A 192 7.13 1.63 -13.92
CA THR A 192 8.48 2.03 -14.36
C THR A 192 9.54 1.78 -13.30
N ALA A 193 9.14 1.54 -12.05
CA ALA A 193 10.06 1.26 -10.94
C ALA A 193 10.83 -0.06 -11.12
N GLY A 194 12.16 -0.01 -10.95
CA GLY A 194 13.03 -1.19 -10.96
C GLY A 194 13.91 -1.32 -9.70
N VAL A 195 14.76 -2.35 -9.70
CA VAL A 195 15.73 -2.62 -8.61
C VAL A 195 16.59 -1.39 -8.29
N ALA A 196 16.98 -0.63 -9.32
CA ALA A 196 17.82 0.56 -9.15
C ALA A 196 17.14 1.66 -8.31
N ASP A 197 15.82 1.80 -8.42
CA ASP A 197 15.04 2.80 -7.68
C ASP A 197 14.88 2.41 -6.21
N LEU A 198 14.86 1.11 -5.93
CA LEU A 198 14.83 0.56 -4.58
C LEU A 198 16.19 0.63 -3.87
N ALA A 199 17.29 0.78 -4.61
CA ALA A 199 18.64 0.73 -4.06
C ALA A 199 18.84 1.61 -2.81
N PRO A 200 18.36 2.87 -2.74
CA PRO A 200 18.51 3.68 -1.53
C PRO A 200 17.75 3.12 -0.32
N ILE A 201 16.58 2.52 -0.52
CA ILE A 201 15.81 1.85 0.54
C ILE A 201 16.57 0.58 1.00
N LEU A 202 17.08 -0.19 0.05
CA LEU A 202 17.81 -1.44 0.29
C LEU A 202 19.15 -1.26 1.02
N GLN A 203 19.79 -0.08 0.91
CA GLN A 203 20.96 0.25 1.74
C GLN A 203 20.61 0.32 3.24
N GLY A 204 19.33 0.51 3.60
CA GLY A 204 18.85 0.47 4.96
C GLY A 204 19.31 1.64 5.84
N ASP A 205 19.83 2.73 5.25
CA ASP A 205 20.23 3.95 5.96
C ASP A 205 19.13 5.02 6.01
N ARG A 206 18.08 4.87 5.18
CA ARG A 206 16.97 5.83 5.04
C ARG A 206 15.99 5.82 6.20
N PHE A 207 15.56 4.62 6.60
CA PHE A 207 14.50 4.43 7.58
C PHE A 207 15.06 3.70 8.80
N PRO A 208 15.61 4.43 9.79
CA PRO A 208 16.35 3.82 10.89
C PRO A 208 15.48 2.98 11.84
N ALA A 209 14.16 3.21 11.84
CA ALA A 209 13.20 2.47 12.64
C ALA A 209 12.55 1.27 11.89
N LEU A 210 12.90 1.04 10.62
CA LEU A 210 12.19 0.09 9.77
C LEU A 210 12.28 -1.34 10.32
N ARG A 211 11.13 -2.00 10.43
CA ARG A 211 10.97 -3.37 10.92
C ARG A 211 10.27 -4.28 9.92
N TYR A 212 9.41 -3.74 9.08
CA TYR A 212 8.72 -4.47 8.03
C TYR A 212 9.03 -3.81 6.68
N LEU A 213 9.49 -4.62 5.73
CA LEU A 213 9.65 -4.22 4.33
C LEU A 213 8.88 -5.18 3.44
N GLY A 214 7.84 -4.67 2.79
CA GLY A 214 7.09 -5.38 1.75
C GLY A 214 7.43 -4.83 0.36
N LEU A 215 7.93 -5.70 -0.51
CA LEU A 215 8.11 -5.45 -1.94
C LEU A 215 7.22 -6.46 -2.67
N ARG A 216 5.93 -6.16 -2.65
CA ARG A 216 4.86 -7.09 -3.00
C ARG A 216 4.45 -6.92 -4.46
N ASN A 217 3.66 -7.87 -4.93
CA ASN A 217 2.93 -7.77 -6.20
C ASN A 217 3.85 -7.39 -7.38
N CYS A 218 5.03 -8.00 -7.46
CA CYS A 218 6.08 -7.59 -8.38
C CYS A 218 6.20 -8.57 -9.55
N ALA A 219 6.12 -8.06 -10.79
CA ALA A 219 6.67 -8.76 -11.96
C ALA A 219 8.22 -8.75 -11.87
N ASP A 220 8.90 -9.84 -12.18
CA ASP A 220 10.36 -10.00 -11.95
C ASP A 220 10.76 -10.09 -10.46
N ALA A 221 9.92 -10.70 -9.62
CA ALA A 221 10.18 -10.90 -8.21
C ALA A 221 11.48 -11.67 -7.92
N ASP A 222 11.96 -12.51 -8.85
CA ASP A 222 13.27 -13.18 -8.71
C ASP A 222 14.43 -12.18 -8.71
N GLU A 223 14.40 -11.14 -9.54
CA GLU A 223 15.44 -10.12 -9.60
C GLU A 223 15.41 -9.22 -8.36
N ILE A 224 14.21 -8.89 -7.89
CA ILE A 224 14.03 -8.18 -6.60
C ILE A 224 14.56 -9.04 -5.45
N ALA A 225 14.22 -10.32 -5.40
CA ALA A 225 14.69 -11.24 -4.37
C ALA A 225 16.21 -11.38 -4.36
N LYS A 226 16.86 -11.46 -5.54
CA LYS A 226 18.32 -11.46 -5.67
C LYS A 226 18.95 -10.18 -5.11
N ALA A 227 18.35 -9.01 -5.39
CA ALA A 227 18.82 -7.73 -4.85
C ALA A 227 18.64 -7.64 -3.33
N VAL A 228 17.47 -8.04 -2.83
CA VAL A 228 17.14 -8.05 -1.40
C VAL A 228 18.04 -9.00 -0.62
N ALA A 229 18.34 -10.20 -1.15
CA ALA A 229 19.22 -11.17 -0.52
C ALA A 229 20.62 -10.61 -0.17
N GLN A 230 21.06 -9.57 -0.89
CA GLN A 230 22.34 -8.89 -0.70
C GLN A 230 22.21 -7.53 0.00
N ALA A 231 21.00 -7.11 0.35
CA ALA A 231 20.71 -5.76 0.81
C ALA A 231 20.97 -5.59 2.32
N PRO A 232 21.73 -4.55 2.75
CA PRO A 232 21.99 -4.29 4.17
C PRO A 232 20.74 -4.03 5.02
N VAL A 233 19.62 -3.62 4.41
CA VAL A 233 18.33 -3.43 5.11
C VAL A 233 17.83 -4.73 5.76
N VAL A 234 18.11 -5.89 5.16
CA VAL A 234 17.62 -7.20 5.65
C VAL A 234 18.15 -7.51 7.04
N ALA A 235 19.38 -7.08 7.36
CA ALA A 235 19.96 -7.25 8.68
C ALA A 235 19.30 -6.38 9.79
N LYS A 236 18.42 -5.43 9.43
CA LYS A 236 17.81 -4.45 10.35
C LYS A 236 16.32 -4.69 10.58
N ILE A 237 15.63 -5.21 9.57
CA ILE A 237 14.21 -5.52 9.61
C ILE A 237 13.95 -6.84 10.34
N LYS A 238 12.68 -7.07 10.67
CA LYS A 238 12.16 -8.29 11.29
C LYS A 238 11.36 -9.13 10.31
N VAL A 239 10.64 -8.46 9.41
CA VAL A 239 9.76 -9.10 8.44
C VAL A 239 10.13 -8.62 7.05
N LEU A 240 10.33 -9.57 6.15
CA LEU A 240 10.44 -9.36 4.71
C LEU A 240 9.21 -9.98 4.04
N ASP A 241 8.55 -9.20 3.20
CA ASP A 241 7.39 -9.65 2.44
C ASP A 241 7.66 -9.49 0.94
N LEU A 242 7.66 -10.60 0.21
CA LEU A 242 7.82 -10.72 -1.24
C LEU A 242 6.59 -11.42 -1.88
N SER A 243 5.46 -11.38 -1.19
CA SER A 243 4.20 -12.03 -1.60
C SER A 243 3.57 -11.35 -2.82
N LEU A 244 2.54 -12.00 -3.37
CA LEU A 244 1.71 -11.54 -4.49
C LEU A 244 2.46 -11.38 -5.83
N GLY A 245 3.76 -11.61 -5.87
CA GLY A 245 4.58 -11.51 -7.06
C GLY A 245 4.65 -12.82 -7.85
N ASP A 246 5.55 -12.83 -8.83
CA ASP A 246 5.86 -14.01 -9.64
C ASP A 246 7.05 -14.83 -9.11
N LEU A 247 7.35 -14.76 -7.80
CA LEU A 247 8.57 -15.35 -7.21
C LEU A 247 8.71 -16.85 -7.51
N GLY A 248 9.87 -17.27 -8.01
CA GLY A 248 10.18 -18.66 -8.33
C GLY A 248 11.45 -19.17 -7.66
N ASP A 249 11.95 -20.29 -8.17
CA ASP A 249 13.06 -21.02 -7.54
C ASP A 249 14.34 -20.18 -7.49
N GLU A 250 14.64 -19.40 -8.52
CA GLU A 250 15.84 -18.58 -8.54
C GLU A 250 15.85 -17.53 -7.42
N GLY A 251 14.74 -16.80 -7.25
CA GLY A 251 14.58 -15.81 -6.20
C GLY A 251 14.56 -16.47 -4.82
N ALA A 252 13.81 -17.57 -4.66
CA ALA A 252 13.74 -18.31 -3.41
C ALA A 252 15.11 -18.85 -2.97
N LEU A 253 15.90 -19.40 -3.90
CA LEU A 253 17.25 -19.88 -3.60
C LEU A 253 18.22 -18.74 -3.29
N ALA A 254 18.07 -17.57 -3.94
CA ALA A 254 18.86 -16.38 -3.58
C ALA A 254 18.58 -15.94 -2.13
N ILE A 255 17.31 -15.90 -1.75
CA ILE A 255 16.87 -15.59 -0.38
C ILE A 255 17.38 -16.64 0.62
N ALA A 256 17.25 -17.92 0.31
CA ALA A 256 17.78 -19.01 1.14
C ALA A 256 19.32 -18.96 1.31
N GLY A 257 20.03 -18.42 0.33
CA GLY A 257 21.48 -18.22 0.38
C GLY A 257 21.93 -17.03 1.22
N SER A 258 21.01 -16.16 1.67
CA SER A 258 21.35 -14.95 2.42
C SER A 258 21.50 -15.21 3.92
N PRO A 259 22.67 -14.95 4.53
CA PRO A 259 22.86 -15.13 5.96
C PRO A 259 22.10 -14.12 6.81
N ASP A 260 21.67 -12.99 6.24
CA ASP A 260 20.88 -11.98 6.96
C ASP A 260 19.38 -12.30 6.94
N VAL A 261 18.87 -12.93 5.87
CA VAL A 261 17.48 -13.45 5.84
C VAL A 261 17.26 -14.48 6.94
N ALA A 262 18.25 -15.35 7.21
CA ALA A 262 18.17 -16.35 8.29
C ALA A 262 18.01 -15.75 9.71
N LYS A 263 18.12 -14.42 9.86
CA LYS A 263 17.95 -13.70 11.13
C LYS A 263 16.59 -13.01 11.25
N LEU A 264 15.77 -13.04 10.19
CA LEU A 264 14.43 -12.48 10.21
C LEU A 264 13.53 -13.24 11.19
N GLU A 265 12.51 -12.56 11.69
CA GLU A 265 11.42 -13.20 12.45
C GLU A 265 10.45 -13.90 11.48
N SER A 266 10.19 -13.30 10.32
CA SER A 266 9.28 -13.84 9.31
C SER A 266 9.67 -13.48 7.88
N LEU A 267 9.41 -14.41 6.97
CA LEU A 267 9.41 -14.21 5.52
C LEU A 267 8.02 -14.56 4.98
N ASP A 268 7.40 -13.64 4.26
CA ASP A 268 6.14 -13.89 3.56
C ASP A 268 6.39 -13.98 2.05
N ILE A 269 5.98 -15.10 1.46
CA ILE A 269 5.98 -15.35 0.02
C ILE A 269 4.63 -15.94 -0.42
N HIS A 270 3.50 -15.70 0.26
CA HIS A 270 2.22 -16.19 -0.22
C HIS A 270 1.92 -15.69 -1.64
N HIS A 271 1.20 -16.48 -2.43
CA HIS A 271 1.05 -16.28 -3.87
C HIS A 271 2.41 -16.28 -4.59
N HIS A 272 2.93 -17.48 -4.85
CA HIS A 272 4.26 -17.71 -5.44
C HIS A 272 4.30 -18.92 -6.38
N PHE A 273 5.42 -19.09 -7.10
CA PHE A 273 5.66 -20.20 -8.04
C PHE A 273 6.81 -21.13 -7.63
N VAL A 274 7.43 -20.88 -6.47
CA VAL A 274 8.50 -21.71 -5.86
C VAL A 274 8.11 -23.19 -5.74
N SER A 275 9.04 -24.07 -6.15
CA SER A 275 8.96 -25.53 -6.05
C SER A 275 9.05 -26.05 -4.62
N ASP A 276 8.66 -27.31 -4.38
CA ASP A 276 8.78 -27.92 -3.06
C ASP A 276 10.25 -28.07 -2.65
N GLU A 277 11.14 -28.32 -3.62
CA GLU A 277 12.57 -28.44 -3.45
C GLU A 277 13.21 -27.12 -2.99
N ALA A 278 12.90 -26.02 -3.66
CA ALA A 278 13.38 -24.69 -3.27
C ALA A 278 12.74 -24.22 -1.96
N LEU A 279 11.46 -24.53 -1.73
CA LEU A 279 10.77 -24.22 -0.48
C LEU A 279 11.37 -24.96 0.72
N ALA A 280 11.87 -26.19 0.52
CA ALA A 280 12.60 -26.92 1.55
C ALA A 280 13.90 -26.20 1.97
N GLN A 281 14.57 -25.49 1.05
CA GLN A 281 15.75 -24.68 1.38
C GLN A 281 15.36 -23.48 2.24
N LEU A 282 14.28 -22.77 1.89
CA LEU A 282 13.76 -21.66 2.70
C LEU A 282 13.37 -22.13 4.10
N LYS A 283 12.61 -23.24 4.21
CA LYS A 283 12.22 -23.83 5.50
C LYS A 283 13.43 -24.27 6.35
N GLY A 284 14.56 -24.57 5.72
CA GLY A 284 15.83 -24.86 6.39
C GLY A 284 16.44 -23.68 7.15
N LEU A 285 15.99 -22.45 6.91
CA LEU A 285 16.47 -21.25 7.60
C LEU A 285 16.04 -21.18 9.07
N GLY A 286 14.97 -21.88 9.46
CA GLY A 286 14.45 -21.90 10.83
C GLY A 286 13.68 -20.64 11.25
N ILE A 287 13.29 -19.80 10.30
CA ILE A 287 12.42 -18.63 10.49
C ILE A 287 10.96 -18.99 10.20
N THR A 288 10.00 -18.17 10.64
CA THR A 288 8.60 -18.31 10.22
C THR A 288 8.49 -17.98 8.73
N ILE A 289 7.85 -18.86 7.96
CA ILE A 289 7.64 -18.67 6.52
C ILE A 289 6.17 -18.88 6.21
N ASP A 290 5.52 -17.86 5.66
CA ASP A 290 4.27 -18.03 4.93
C ASP A 290 4.59 -18.30 3.46
N ALA A 291 4.19 -19.47 3.01
CA ALA A 291 4.30 -19.91 1.62
C ALA A 291 2.99 -20.59 1.20
N SER A 292 1.87 -20.01 1.66
CA SER A 292 0.54 -20.37 1.21
C SER A 292 0.30 -19.92 -0.24
N GLU A 293 -0.78 -20.42 -0.85
CA GLU A 293 -1.18 -20.01 -2.21
C GLU A 293 -0.09 -20.25 -3.28
N ARG A 294 0.48 -21.45 -3.30
CA ARG A 294 1.37 -21.84 -4.40
C ARG A 294 0.60 -21.89 -5.73
N MET A 295 1.03 -21.07 -6.67
CA MET A 295 0.46 -20.93 -8.02
C MET A 295 1.14 -21.89 -9.01
N LYS A 296 0.50 -22.06 -10.17
CA LYS A 296 1.05 -22.84 -11.29
C LYS A 296 1.27 -21.89 -12.47
N PRO A 297 2.44 -21.94 -13.13
CA PRO A 297 2.61 -21.22 -14.38
C PRO A 297 1.53 -21.64 -15.38
N TYR A 298 1.14 -20.72 -16.26
CA TYR A 298 0.29 -21.05 -17.39
C TYR A 298 1.16 -21.18 -18.65
N ASP A 299 0.80 -22.13 -19.50
CA ASP A 299 1.45 -22.33 -20.79
C ASP A 299 0.91 -21.30 -21.78
N TRP A 300 1.79 -20.42 -22.25
CA TRP A 300 1.51 -19.52 -23.34
C TRP A 300 2.71 -19.42 -24.25
N ARG A 301 2.49 -19.73 -25.55
CA ARG A 301 3.55 -19.81 -26.57
C ARG A 301 4.68 -20.79 -26.22
N ASP A 302 4.34 -21.93 -25.63
CA ASP A 302 5.29 -22.97 -25.21
C ASP A 302 6.30 -22.47 -24.15
N GLU A 303 5.94 -21.41 -23.41
CA GLU A 303 6.70 -20.84 -22.29
C GLU A 303 5.85 -20.89 -21.01
N ASP A 304 6.48 -21.29 -19.90
CA ASP A 304 5.88 -21.26 -18.57
C ASP A 304 5.83 -19.80 -18.08
N ASN A 305 4.66 -19.18 -18.16
CA ASN A 305 4.45 -17.79 -17.77
C ASN A 305 3.90 -17.70 -16.35
N ARG A 306 4.50 -16.82 -15.55
CA ARG A 306 4.05 -16.51 -14.18
C ARG A 306 3.28 -15.19 -14.19
N TYR A 307 2.52 -14.95 -13.14
CA TYR A 307 1.67 -13.76 -13.02
C TYR A 307 1.65 -13.26 -11.59
N ILE A 308 1.34 -11.99 -11.42
CA ILE A 308 1.17 -11.34 -10.12
C ILE A 308 -0.30 -11.42 -9.68
N ALA A 309 -0.56 -11.28 -8.39
CA ALA A 309 -1.91 -11.44 -7.84
C ALA A 309 -2.85 -10.30 -8.24
N VAL A 310 -2.31 -9.08 -8.38
CA VAL A 310 -3.08 -7.87 -8.68
C VAL A 310 -2.39 -7.12 -9.82
N SER A 311 -3.10 -6.84 -10.90
CA SER A 311 -2.47 -6.26 -12.09
C SER A 311 -3.32 -5.13 -12.67
N GLU A 312 -4.47 -5.47 -13.23
CA GLU A 312 -5.51 -4.52 -13.62
C GLU A 312 -6.26 -3.97 -12.40
#